data_AF-A0A9D3VK28-F1
#
_entry.id   AF-A0A9D3VK28-F1
#
_cell.length_a   1.000
_cell.length_b   1.000
_cell.length_c   1.000
_cell.angle_alpha   90.00
_cell.angle_beta   90.00
_cell.angle_gamma   90.00
#
_symmetry.space_group_name_H-M   'P 1'
#
loop_
_entity.id
_entity.type
_entity.pdbx_description
1 polymer ?
#
loop_
_entity_poly.entity_id
_entity_poly.type
_entity_poly.pdbx_seq_one_letter_code
_entity_poly.pdbx_strand_id
1 'polypeptide(L)' 'MSGRNNLLDEVLIVGFGRKGHAVGDIPGIRFTVVKDSGVSLLALFKEKEKPRL' A
#
# COMPACT_ATOMS: atom_id res chain seq x y z
N MET A 1 -3.48 -9.75 -17.64
CA MET A 1 -3.47 -8.78 -16.52
C MET A 1 -4.02 -7.46 -17.04
N SER A 2 -5.26 -7.11 -16.68
CA SER A 2 -5.82 -5.80 -16.98
C SER A 2 -5.12 -4.79 -16.08
N GLY A 3 -4.19 -4.01 -16.62
CA GLY A 3 -3.60 -2.88 -15.93
C GLY A 3 -4.60 -1.73 -15.94
N ARG A 4 -5.44 -1.65 -14.90
CA ARG A 4 -6.26 -0.45 -14.68
C ARG A 4 -5.38 0.68 -14.16
N ASN A 5 -5.59 1.88 -14.70
CA ASN A 5 -5.00 3.10 -14.19
C ASN A 5 -5.76 3.51 -12.92
N ASN A 6 -5.04 3.52 -11.80
CA ASN A 6 -5.57 3.50 -10.44
C ASN A 6 -5.18 4.77 -9.64
N LEU A 7 -4.91 5.86 -10.37
CA LEU A 7 -4.30 7.08 -9.81
C LEU A 7 -5.16 7.81 -8.75
N LEU A 8 -6.45 7.48 -8.65
CA LEU A 8 -7.40 8.07 -7.70
C LEU A 8 -7.67 7.17 -6.48
N ASP A 9 -6.96 6.04 -6.35
CA ASP A 9 -7.18 5.10 -5.27
C ASP A 9 -6.83 5.70 -3.90
N GLU A 10 -7.74 5.57 -2.95
CA GLU A 10 -7.48 5.93 -1.55
C GLU A 10 -6.66 4.84 -0.87
N VAL A 11 -5.52 5.23 -0.30
CA VAL A 11 -4.58 4.31 0.35
C VAL A 11 -4.30 4.70 1.79
N LEU A 12 -4.15 3.68 2.65
CA LEU A 12 -3.67 3.87 4.02
C LEU A 12 -2.15 3.69 4.04
N ILE A 13 -1.46 4.73 4.52
CA ILE A 13 0.00 4.78 4.65
C ILE A 13 0.39 4.75 6.13
N VAL A 14 1.44 3.99 6.46
CA VAL A 14 2.02 3.94 7.81
C VAL A 14 3.54 4.09 7.75
N GLY A 15 4.14 4.62 8.82
CA GLY A 15 5.60 4.69 8.95
C GLY A 15 6.21 3.34 9.28
N PHE A 16 7.48 3.12 8.92
CA PHE A 16 8.20 1.87 9.21
C PHE A 16 8.57 1.64 10.70
N GLY A 17 8.10 2.48 11.63
CA GLY A 17 8.41 2.35 13.06
C GLY A 17 9.84 2.75 13.45
N ARG A 18 10.64 3.32 12.55
CA ARG A 18 12.01 3.80 12.83
C ARG A 18 12.09 5.31 13.10
N LYS A 19 11.08 5.87 13.76
CA LYS A 19 11.02 7.31 14.13
C LYS A 19 11.28 8.25 12.94
N GLY A 20 10.74 7.91 11.76
CA GLY A 20 10.94 8.70 10.55
C GLY A 20 12.28 8.48 9.83
N HIS A 21 13.04 7.44 10.16
CA HIS A 21 14.18 7.00 9.35
C HIS A 21 13.73 6.02 8.25
N ALA A 22 14.45 6.01 7.14
CA ALA A 22 14.28 5.02 6.09
C ALA A 22 14.69 3.62 6.60
N VAL A 23 14.12 2.57 6.00
CA VAL A 23 14.39 1.18 6.37
C VAL A 23 14.77 0.39 5.12
N GLY A 24 15.86 -0.39 5.21
CA GLY A 24 16.40 -1.16 4.09
C GLY A 24 17.21 -0.31 3.13
N ASP A 25 17.27 -0.75 1.88
CA ASP A 25 18.23 -0.23 0.89
C ASP A 25 17.66 0.90 0.03
N ILE A 26 16.39 1.28 0.22
CA ILE A 26 15.77 2.35 -0.58
C ILE A 26 15.87 3.68 0.18
N PRO A 27 16.72 4.62 -0.29
CA PRO A 27 16.93 5.89 0.40
C PRO A 27 15.66 6.76 0.33
N GLY A 28 15.38 7.46 1.43
CA GLY A 28 14.28 8.44 1.51
C GLY A 28 12.88 7.85 1.72
N ILE A 29 12.67 6.55 1.52
CA ILE A 29 11.37 5.91 1.77
C ILE A 29 11.23 5.60 3.26
N ARG A 30 10.24 6.23 3.89
CA ARG A 30 10.00 6.16 5.35
C ARG A 30 8.64 5.56 5.71
N PHE A 31 7.83 5.31 4.69
CA PHE A 31 6.45 4.90 4.81
C PHE A 31 6.16 3.75 3.85
N THR A 32 5.14 2.98 4.18
CA THR A 32 4.62 1.90 3.32
C THR A 32 3.10 1.97 3.24
N VAL A 33 2.54 1.43 2.17
CA VAL A 33 1.10 1.25 2.00
C VAL A 33 0.69 -0.04 2.70
N VAL A 34 -0.41 -0.02 3.46
CA VAL A 34 -0.94 -1.21 4.16
C VAL A 34 -2.34 -1.59 3.73
N LYS A 35 -3.12 -0.63 3.22
CA LYS A 35 -4.46 -0.86 2.69
C LYS A 35 -4.69 0.00 1.46
N ASP A 36 -5.53 -0.51 0.58
CA ASP A 36 -6.04 0.17 -0.59
C ASP A 36 -7.56 0.00 -0.63
N SER A 37 -8.29 1.10 -0.79
CA SER A 37 -9.76 1.13 -0.89
C SER A 37 -10.45 0.35 0.24
N GLY A 38 -9.95 0.55 1.48
CA GLY A 38 -10.45 -0.10 2.68
C GLY A 38 -10.01 -1.55 2.91
N VAL A 39 -9.35 -2.20 1.94
CA VAL A 39 -8.91 -3.61 2.03
C VAL A 39 -7.40 -3.69 2.25
N SER A 40 -6.94 -4.57 3.14
CA SER A 40 -5.51 -4.74 3.38
C SER A 40 -4.79 -5.37 2.19
N LEU A 41 -3.58 -4.90 1.90
CA LEU A 41 -2.74 -5.48 0.84
C LEU A 41 -2.49 -6.98 1.08
N LEU A 42 -2.39 -7.41 2.35
CA LEU A 42 -2.28 -8.82 2.70
C LEU A 42 -3.51 -9.63 2.29
N ALA A 43 -4.72 -9.06 2.45
CA ALA A 43 -5.94 -9.74 2.02
C ALA A 43 -6.02 -9.81 0.49
N LEU A 44 -5.64 -8.73 -0.21
CA LEU A 44 -5.56 -8.71 -1.67
C LEU A 44 -4.54 -9.74 -2.21
N PHE A 45 -3.39 -9.86 -1.54
CA PHE A 45 -2.37 -10.84 -1.87
C PHE A 45 -2.85 -12.29 -1.67
N LYS A 46 -3.72 -12.53 -0.68
CA LYS A 46 -4.32 -13.84 -0.37
C LYS A 46 -5.66 -14.08 -1.08
N GLU A 47 -5.89 -13.45 -2.23
CA GLU A 47 -7.06 -13.68 -3.10
C GLU A 47 -8.37 -12.97 -2.73
N LYS A 48 -8.36 -11.94 -1.86
CA LYS A 48 -9.50 -11.01 -1.83
C LYS A 48 -9.49 -10.09 -3.04
N GLU A 49 -10.66 -9.84 -3.61
CA GLU A 49 -10.80 -8.81 -4.62
C GLU A 49 -10.82 -7.40 -4.00
N LYS A 50 -10.23 -6.47 -4.73
CA LYS A 50 -10.39 -5.05 -4.44
C LYS A 50 -11.81 -4.62 -4.82
N PRO A 51 -12.50 -3.82 -3.98
CA PRO A 51 -13.76 -3.18 -4.35
C PRO A 51 -13.63 -2.44 -5.68
N ARG A 52 -14.65 -2.55 -6.55
CA ARG A 52 -14.65 -1.96 -7.90
C ARG A 52 -15.47 -0.67 -7.97
N LEU A 53 -15.72 -0.05 -6.82
CA LEU A 53 -16.44 1.23 -6.73
C LEU A 53 -15.76 2.29 -7.60
#